data_AF-A0A950ZS08-F1
#
_entry.id   AF-A0A950ZS08-F1
#
_cell.length_a   1.000
_cell.length_b   1.000
_cell.length_c   1.000
_cell.angle_alpha   90.00
_cell.angle_beta   90.00
_cell.angle_gamma   90.00
#
_symmetry.space_group_name_H-M   'P 1'
#
loop_
_entity.id
_entity.type
_entity.pdbx_description
1 polymer ?
#
loop_
_entity_poly.entity_id
_entity_poly.type
_entity_poly.pdbx_seq_one_letter_code
_entity_poly.pdbx_strand_id
1 'polypeptide(L)'
;MAASLEYARQQRALLLGAGFTQTELSVTASCHVGGTCRGTTEAAEQWAETYLWLLGDFAQQAVTAGWIDPAGVEAMAAEVRRWADRPDAFEAIIWCEALGWTAGGRKRA
;
A
#
# COMPACT_ATOMS: atom_id res chain seq x y z
N MET A 1 -4.47 12.93 1.03
CA MET A 1 -3.88 12.86 2.39
C MET A 1 -2.60 12.07 2.23
N ALA A 2 -1.42 12.71 2.30
CA ALA A 2 -0.16 12.01 2.10
C ALA A 2 0.04 11.03 3.27
N ALA A 3 0.24 9.75 2.99
CA ALA A 3 0.59 8.77 4.01
C ALA A 3 1.97 9.14 4.55
N SER A 4 2.02 9.78 5.72
CA SER A 4 3.29 10.05 6.38
C SER A 4 3.82 8.76 7.02
N LEU A 5 5.13 8.54 6.97
CA LEU A 5 5.78 7.41 7.67
C LEU A 5 5.53 7.44 9.19
N GLU A 6 5.14 8.60 9.71
CA GLU A 6 4.79 8.80 11.11
C GLU A 6 3.36 8.36 11.43
N TYR A 7 2.44 8.42 10.46
CA TYR A 7 1.03 8.11 10.65
C TYR A 7 0.83 6.71 11.23
N ALA A 8 1.49 5.70 10.65
CA ALA A 8 1.40 4.31 11.11
C ALA A 8 1.90 4.15 12.56
N ARG A 9 2.98 4.84 12.94
CA ARG A 9 3.53 4.78 14.31
C ARG A 9 2.62 5.45 15.33
N GLN A 10 1.85 6.45 14.90
CA GLN A 10 0.96 7.23 15.76
C GLN A 10 -0.48 6.71 15.75
N GLN A 11 -0.84 5.75 14.89
CA GLN A 11 -2.22 5.25 14.73
C GLN A 11 -2.89 4.89 16.06
N ARG A 12 -2.21 4.17 16.96
CA ARG A 12 -2.76 3.85 18.29
C ARG A 12 -3.06 5.11 19.11
N ALA A 13 -2.12 6.06 19.15
CA ALA A 13 -2.29 7.30 19.91
C ALA A 13 -3.43 8.15 19.33
N LEU A 14 -3.56 8.19 17.99
CA LEU A 14 -4.65 8.87 17.30
C LEU A 14 -6.01 8.25 17.64
N LEU A 15 -6.12 6.92 17.66
CA LEU A 15 -7.34 6.22 18.06
C LEU A 15 -7.72 6.54 19.51
N LEU A 16 -6.75 6.49 20.43
CA LEU A 16 -6.98 6.84 21.83
C LEU A 16 -7.40 8.30 22.00
N GLY A 17 -6.74 9.23 21.30
CA GLY A 17 -7.08 10.65 21.31
C GLY A 17 -8.47 10.95 20.74
N ALA A 18 -8.93 10.12 19.81
CA ALA A 18 -10.29 10.18 19.25
C ALA A 18 -11.36 9.49 20.12
N GLY A 19 -10.99 8.96 21.31
CA GLY A 19 -11.93 8.33 22.24
C GLY A 19 -12.24 6.87 21.95
N PHE A 20 -11.51 6.23 21.03
CA PHE A 20 -11.56 4.78 20.90
C PHE A 20 -10.89 4.11 22.10
N THR A 21 -11.45 2.98 22.49
CA THR A 21 -10.99 2.13 23.60
C THR A 21 -10.62 0.75 23.08
N GLN A 22 -9.94 -0.05 23.90
CA GLN A 22 -9.53 -1.43 23.56
C GLN A 22 -8.71 -1.52 22.27
N THR A 23 -7.78 -0.59 22.05
CA THR A 23 -7.01 -0.56 20.81
C THR A 23 -6.09 -1.76 20.68
N GLU A 24 -6.09 -2.44 19.53
CA GLU A 24 -5.33 -3.65 19.24
C GLU A 24 -4.54 -3.50 17.92
N LEU A 25 -3.45 -4.26 17.81
CA LEU A 25 -2.73 -4.42 16.56
C LEU A 25 -3.44 -5.49 15.72
N SER A 26 -3.65 -5.21 14.44
CA SER A 26 -4.10 -6.18 13.44
C SER A 26 -3.05 -6.28 12.32
N VAL A 27 -2.99 -7.45 11.70
CA VAL A 27 -2.20 -7.67 10.50
C VAL A 27 -3.10 -8.36 9.48
N THR A 28 -3.24 -7.72 8.33
CA THR A 28 -4.00 -8.25 7.19
C THR A 28 -3.01 -8.51 6.06
N ALA A 29 -2.97 -9.74 5.55
CA ALA A 29 -2.19 -10.09 4.38
C ALA A 29 -3.13 -10.40 3.22
N SER A 30 -2.86 -9.81 2.06
CA SER A 30 -3.58 -10.07 0.82
C SER A 30 -2.59 -10.37 -0.29
N CYS A 31 -2.89 -11.38 -1.11
CA CYS A 31 -2.11 -11.70 -2.30
C CYS A 31 -2.97 -11.54 -3.54
N HIS A 32 -2.44 -10.87 -4.56
CA HIS A 32 -3.03 -10.75 -5.89
C HIS A 32 -2.15 -11.55 -6.85
N VAL A 33 -2.71 -12.62 -7.43
CA VAL A 33 -1.95 -13.58 -8.25
C VAL A 33 -2.31 -13.41 -9.71
N GLY A 34 -1.35 -13.09 -10.58
CA GLY A 34 -1.29 -13.64 -11.93
C GLY A 34 -0.70 -15.05 -11.86
N GLY A 35 -1.49 -16.08 -12.17
CA GLY A 35 -1.01 -17.45 -12.27
C GLY A 35 -1.96 -18.54 -11.76
N THR A 36 -2.25 -18.61 -10.46
CA THR A 36 -3.14 -19.64 -9.86
C THR A 36 -3.62 -19.10 -8.50
N CYS A 37 -4.84 -18.60 -8.29
CA CYS A 37 -6.14 -19.14 -8.63
C CYS A 37 -7.04 -17.99 -9.07
N ARG A 38 -7.49 -17.98 -10.34
CA ARG A 38 -8.51 -17.06 -10.86
C ARG A 38 -8.14 -15.56 -10.91
N GLY A 39 -6.86 -15.18 -10.84
CA GLY A 39 -6.47 -13.80 -11.13
C GLY A 39 -6.21 -13.59 -12.62
N THR A 40 -6.87 -12.59 -13.17
CA THR A 40 -6.73 -12.11 -14.55
C THR A 40 -5.55 -11.13 -14.62
N THR A 41 -4.98 -10.92 -15.82
CA THR A 41 -3.98 -9.86 -16.06
C THR A 41 -4.49 -8.51 -15.57
N GLU A 42 -5.81 -8.30 -15.57
CA GLU A 42 -6.50 -7.13 -15.04
C GLU A 42 -6.11 -6.78 -13.59
N ALA A 43 -5.87 -7.77 -12.72
CA ALA A 43 -5.45 -7.49 -11.35
C ALA A 43 -4.02 -6.94 -11.29
N ALA A 44 -3.11 -7.50 -12.10
CA ALA A 44 -1.74 -7.00 -12.20
C ALA A 44 -1.68 -5.63 -12.88
N GLU A 45 -2.51 -5.40 -13.90
CA GLU A 45 -2.70 -4.11 -14.56
C GLU A 45 -3.19 -3.05 -13.57
N GLN A 46 -4.21 -3.34 -12.77
CA GLN A 46 -4.72 -2.43 -11.74
C GLN A 46 -3.65 -2.04 -10.70
N TRP A 47 -2.83 -2.99 -10.27
CA TRP A 47 -1.73 -2.71 -9.35
C TRP A 47 -0.62 -1.92 -10.01
N ALA A 48 -0.29 -2.19 -11.27
CA ALA A 48 0.67 -1.38 -12.02
C ALA A 48 0.19 0.06 -12.17
N GLU A 49 -1.08 0.31 -12.46
CA GLU A 49 -1.64 1.67 -12.48
C GLU A 49 -1.49 2.37 -11.12
N THR A 50 -1.75 1.65 -10.03
CA THR A 50 -1.58 2.17 -8.66
C THR A 50 -0.12 2.55 -8.39
N TYR A 51 0.84 1.70 -8.77
CA TYR A 51 2.26 1.97 -8.61
C TYR A 51 2.75 3.13 -9.48
N LEU A 52 2.28 3.23 -10.72
CA LEU A 52 2.61 4.33 -11.61
C LEU A 52 2.04 5.66 -11.11
N TRP A 53 0.83 5.65 -10.55
CA TRP A 53 0.25 6.83 -9.91
C TRP A 53 1.07 7.29 -8.69
N LEU A 54 1.43 6.36 -7.80
CA LEU A 54 2.29 6.63 -6.64
C LEU A 54 3.67 7.15 -7.06
N LEU A 55 4.25 6.55 -8.11
CA LEU A 55 5.53 6.97 -8.66
C LEU A 55 5.42 8.40 -9.21
N GLY A 56 4.35 8.76 -9.91
CA GLY A 56 4.14 10.13 -10.41
C GLY A 56 4.10 11.18 -9.30
N ASP A 57 3.38 10.91 -8.21
CA ASP A 57 3.24 11.85 -7.08
C ASP A 57 4.58 12.05 -6.33
N PHE A 58 5.43 11.01 -6.31
CA PHE A 58 6.70 11.00 -5.56
C PHE A 58 7.95 11.28 -6.41
N ALA A 59 7.90 11.04 -7.72
CA ALA A 59 9.07 11.06 -8.61
C ALA A 59 9.78 12.40 -8.59
N GLN A 60 9.05 13.51 -8.66
CA GLN A 60 9.66 14.84 -8.65
C GLN A 60 10.43 15.10 -7.35
N GLN A 61 9.90 14.65 -6.21
CA GLN A 61 10.56 14.79 -4.91
C GLN A 61 11.81 13.91 -4.85
N ALA A 62 11.73 12.66 -5.31
CA ALA A 62 12.86 11.74 -5.36
C ALA A 62 13.99 12.24 -6.25
N VAL A 63 13.67 12.81 -7.42
CA VAL A 63 14.64 13.44 -8.33
C VAL A 63 15.27 14.68 -7.70
N THR A 64 14.46 15.56 -7.09
CA THR A 64 14.96 16.77 -6.42
C THR A 64 15.87 16.44 -5.25
N ALA A 65 15.58 15.37 -4.52
CA ALA A 65 16.40 14.87 -3.41
C ALA A 65 17.66 14.10 -3.87
N GLY A 66 17.81 13.86 -5.18
CA GLY A 66 18.94 13.10 -5.75
C GLY A 66 18.91 11.61 -5.45
N TRP A 67 17.75 11.04 -5.09
CA TRP A 67 17.60 9.60 -4.81
C TRP A 67 17.53 8.76 -6.08
N ILE A 68 17.04 9.37 -7.16
CA ILE A 68 16.93 8.76 -8.48
C ILE A 68 17.06 9.86 -9.53
N ASP A 69 17.59 9.54 -10.70
CA ASP A 69 17.57 10.46 -11.83
C ASP A 69 16.27 10.31 -12.66
N PRO A 70 15.94 11.26 -13.55
CA PRO A 70 14.75 11.15 -14.39
C PRO A 70 14.70 9.89 -15.25
N ALA A 71 15.85 9.41 -15.74
CA ALA A 71 15.91 8.20 -16.56
C ALA A 71 15.60 6.94 -15.73
N GLY A 72 15.99 6.92 -14.45
CA GLY A 72 15.66 5.89 -13.50
C GLY A 72 14.17 5.83 -13.20
N VAL A 73 13.49 6.97 -13.09
CA VAL A 73 12.02 7.02 -12.93
C VAL A 73 11.33 6.40 -14.15
N GLU A 74 11.75 6.77 -15.36
CA GLU A 74 11.18 6.20 -16.59
C GLU A 74 11.46 4.69 -16.71
N ALA A 75 12.67 4.26 -16.32
CA ALA A 75 13.02 2.84 -16.28
C ALA A 75 12.14 2.06 -15.29
N MET A 76 11.92 2.59 -14.08
CA MET A 76 11.01 1.99 -13.10
C MET A 76 9.59 1.88 -13.65
N ALA A 77 9.07 2.95 -14.26
CA ALA A 77 7.74 2.95 -14.86
C ALA A 77 7.63 1.90 -15.99
N ALA A 78 8.67 1.74 -16.80
CA ALA A 78 8.72 0.72 -17.84
C ALA A 78 8.73 -0.70 -17.27
N GLU A 79 9.50 -0.96 -16.21
CA GLU A 79 9.51 -2.29 -15.55
C GLU A 79 8.17 -2.62 -14.89
N VAL A 80 7.49 -1.66 -14.26
CA VAL A 80 6.16 -1.87 -13.67
C VAL A 80 5.14 -2.28 -14.73
N ARG A 81 5.16 -1.62 -15.91
CA ARG A 81 4.28 -2.00 -17.03
C ARG A 81 4.57 -3.41 -17.52
N ARG A 82 5.85 -3.74 -17.73
CA ARG A 82 6.24 -5.10 -18.15
C ARG A 82 5.89 -6.16 -17.11
N TRP A 83 5.98 -5.82 -15.82
CA TRP A 83 5.57 -6.71 -14.75
C TRP A 83 4.09 -7.06 -14.85
N ALA A 84 3.20 -6.11 -15.16
CA ALA A 84 1.77 -6.38 -15.32
C ALA A 84 1.45 -7.36 -16.46
N ASP A 85 2.23 -7.32 -17.55
CA ASP A 85 2.05 -8.19 -18.72
C ASP A 85 2.52 -9.64 -18.47
N ARG A 86 3.20 -9.91 -17.36
CA ARG A 86 3.79 -11.21 -17.09
C ARG A 86 2.73 -12.21 -16.58
N PRO A 87 2.69 -13.44 -17.12
CA PRO A 87 1.77 -14.46 -16.63
C PRO A 87 2.08 -14.94 -15.20
N ASP A 88 3.30 -14.65 -14.70
CA ASP A 88 3.76 -14.93 -13.34
C ASP A 88 3.81 -13.66 -12.46
N ALA A 89 3.18 -12.57 -12.88
CA ALA A 89 3.07 -11.36 -12.07
C ALA A 89 2.39 -11.68 -10.74
N PHE A 90 3.07 -11.39 -9.64
CA PHE A 90 2.58 -11.67 -8.30
C PHE A 90 2.82 -10.46 -7.40
N GLU A 91 1.82 -10.18 -6.57
CA GLU A 91 1.90 -9.16 -5.54
C GLU A 91 1.37 -9.71 -4.22
N ALA A 92 2.11 -9.46 -3.15
CA ALA A 92 1.65 -9.68 -1.79
C ALA A 92 1.77 -8.36 -1.02
N ILE A 93 0.70 -8.01 -0.33
CA ILE A 93 0.62 -6.81 0.51
C ILE A 93 0.32 -7.25 1.94
N ILE A 94 1.09 -6.69 2.87
CA ILE A 94 0.89 -6.86 4.31
C ILE A 94 0.57 -5.50 4.89
N TRP A 95 -0.64 -5.38 5.43
CA TRP A 95 -1.10 -4.21 6.17
C TRP A 95 -0.91 -4.44 7.66
N CYS A 96 -0.19 -3.54 8.31
CA CYS A 96 -0.12 -3.46 9.77
C CYS A 96 -1.01 -2.32 10.23
N GLU A 97 -2.00 -2.64 11.06
CA GLU A 97 -3.13 -1.76 11.35
C GLU A 97 -3.34 -1.64 12.86
N ALA A 98 -3.87 -0.52 13.31
CA ALA A 98 -4.45 -0.40 14.65
C ALA A 98 -5.98 -0.36 14.56
N LEU A 99 -6.65 -1.19 15.35
CA LEU A 99 -8.10 -1.22 15.49
C LEU A 99 -8.49 -0.65 16.85
N GLY A 100 -9.67 -0.04 16.96
CA GLY A 100 -10.22 0.47 18.22
C GLY A 100 -11.74 0.53 18.18
N TRP A 101 -12.38 0.56 19.36
CA TRP A 101 -13.84 0.56 19.49
C TRP A 101 -14.34 1.75 20.31
N THR A 102 -15.40 2.41 19.86
CA THR A 102 -16.07 3.47 20.63
C THR A 102 -16.88 2.87 21.78
N ALA A 103 -17.22 3.69 22.79
CA ALA A 103 -18.06 3.29 23.92
C ALA A 103 -19.47 2.88 23.45
N GLY A 104 -19.63 1.62 23.10
CA GLY A 104 -20.84 1.04 22.49
C GLY A 104 -20.54 -0.01 21.43
N GLY A 105 -19.40 0.12 20.73
CA GLY A 105 -18.83 -0.92 19.91
C GLY A 105 -18.19 -1.98 20.80
N ARG A 106 -18.75 -3.19 20.83
CA ARG A 106 -18.11 -4.31 21.53
C ARG A 106 -17.30 -5.15 20.55
N LYS A 107 -16.09 -5.50 20.96
CA LYS A 107 -15.34 -6.62 20.38
C LYS A 107 -16.22 -7.89 20.48
N ARG A 108 -16.59 -8.49 19.36
CA ARG A 108 -17.20 -9.83 19.35
C ARG A 108 -16.06 -10.84 19.45
N ALA A 109 -16.16 -11.72 20.44
CA ALA A 109 -15.24 -12.85 20.62
C ALA A 109 -15.49 -13.94 19.58
#